data_AF-A0A3D2AY27-F1
#
_entry.id   AF-A0A3D2AY27-F1
#
_cell.length_a   1.000
_cell.length_b   1.000
_cell.length_c   1.000
_cell.angle_alpha   90.00
_cell.angle_beta   90.00
_cell.angle_gamma   90.00
#
_symmetry.space_group_name_H-M   'P 1'
#
loop_
_entity.id
_entity.type
_entity.pdbx_description
1 polymer ?
#
loop_
_entity_poly.entity_id
_entity_poly.type
_entity_poly.pdbx_seq_one_letter_code
_entity_poly.pdbx_strand_id
1 'polypeptide(L)' 'MERQEAIDLLAEGRSGAIAVATMQSIYPWHQAEQAEYLHIDASQCMGSAASIGLGLAMARPDKRVMVLDGDGSLLMQLGS' A
#
# COMPACT_ATOMS: atom_id res chain seq x y z
N MET A 1 11.25 -1.52 16.15
CA MET A 1 9.85 -1.52 15.71
C MET A 1 9.63 -2.78 14.91
N GLU A 2 8.69 -3.60 15.32
CA GLU A 2 8.32 -4.81 14.59
C GLU A 2 7.46 -4.44 13.37
N ARG A 3 7.46 -5.28 12.31
CA ARG A 3 6.68 -5.00 11.09
C ARG A 3 5.19 -4.83 11.39
N GLN A 4 4.64 -5.66 12.26
CA GLN A 4 3.21 -5.58 12.62
C GLN A 4 2.90 -4.25 13.32
N GLU A 5 3.75 -3.82 14.25
CA GLU A 5 3.61 -2.53 14.94
C GLU A 5 3.61 -1.35 13.97
N ALA A 6 4.49 -1.36 12.96
CA ALA A 6 4.51 -0.33 11.92
C ALA A 6 3.21 -0.35 11.08
N ILE A 7 2.69 -1.54 10.77
CA ILE A 7 1.45 -1.71 10.01
C ILE A 7 0.25 -1.20 10.80
N ASP A 8 0.16 -1.51 12.10
CA ASP A 8 -0.95 -1.08 12.95
C ASP A 8 -0.99 0.45 13.05
N LEU A 9 0.16 1.10 13.23
CA LEU A 9 0.27 2.56 13.22
C LEU A 9 -0.19 3.19 11.89
N LEU A 10 0.17 2.57 10.75
CA LEU A 10 -0.28 3.03 9.44
C LEU A 10 -1.78 2.79 9.21
N ALA A 11 -2.31 1.68 9.72
CA ALA A 11 -3.72 1.33 9.65
C ALA A 11 -4.59 2.34 10.41
N GLU A 12 -4.20 2.68 11.65
CA GLU A 12 -4.84 3.74 12.43
C GLU A 12 -4.84 5.09 11.69
N GLY A 13 -3.74 5.40 10.98
CA GLY A 13 -3.58 6.62 10.21
C GLY A 13 -4.28 6.65 8.84
N ARG A 14 -4.83 5.53 8.36
CA ARG A 14 -5.30 5.39 6.96
C ARG A 14 -6.31 6.46 6.55
N SER A 15 -7.18 6.89 7.48
CA SER A 15 -8.13 8.01 7.27
C SER A 15 -8.96 7.88 5.98
N GLY A 16 -9.36 6.66 5.61
CA GLY A 16 -10.14 6.38 4.40
C GLY A 16 -9.38 6.49 3.06
N ALA A 17 -8.05 6.57 3.09
CA ALA A 17 -7.22 6.50 1.89
C ALA A 17 -7.38 5.16 1.16
N ILE A 18 -7.24 5.20 -0.17
CA ILE A 18 -7.11 3.99 -0.97
C ILE A 18 -5.79 3.32 -0.60
N ALA A 19 -5.84 2.07 -0.17
CA ALA A 19 -4.66 1.31 0.21
C ALA A 19 -4.22 0.40 -0.94
N VAL A 20 -2.92 0.36 -1.20
CA VAL A 20 -2.30 -0.61 -2.11
C VAL A 20 -1.23 -1.35 -1.29
N ALA A 21 -1.50 -2.60 -0.93
CA ALA A 21 -0.52 -3.44 -0.26
C ALA A 21 0.15 -4.38 -1.26
N THR A 22 1.43 -4.68 -1.04
CA THR A 22 2.20 -5.59 -1.88
C THR A 22 3.12 -6.47 -1.06
N MET A 23 3.42 -7.65 -1.58
CA MET A 23 4.37 -8.58 -0.99
C MET A 23 4.12 -8.81 0.52
N GLN A 24 5.12 -8.55 1.35
CA GLN A 24 5.10 -8.83 2.79
C GLN A 24 4.19 -7.90 3.61
N SER A 25 3.64 -6.84 3.01
CA SER A 25 2.67 -5.97 3.70
C SER A 25 1.23 -6.48 3.60
N ILE A 26 0.91 -7.33 2.61
CA ILE A 26 -0.46 -7.82 2.37
C ILE A 26 -1.04 -8.50 3.62
N TYR A 27 -0.41 -9.59 4.08
CA TYR A 27 -0.97 -10.38 5.16
C TYR A 27 -1.12 -9.60 6.49
N PRO A 28 -0.11 -8.82 6.94
CA PRO A 28 -0.28 -7.91 8.08
C PRO A 28 -1.38 -6.88 7.91
N TRP A 29 -1.57 -6.34 6.70
CA TRP A 29 -2.62 -5.35 6.40
C TRP A 29 -4.02 -5.93 6.48
N HIS A 30 -4.20 -7.19 6.05
CA HIS A 30 -5.42 -7.96 6.26
C HIS A 30 -5.69 -8.21 7.75
N GLN A 31 -4.66 -8.55 8.54
CA GLN A 31 -4.80 -8.71 10.00
C GLN A 31 -5.20 -7.42 10.71
N ALA A 32 -4.77 -6.27 10.19
CA ALA A 32 -5.19 -4.96 10.69
C ALA A 32 -6.61 -4.55 10.20
N GLU A 33 -7.35 -5.47 9.59
CA GLU A 33 -8.72 -5.26 9.06
C GLU A 33 -8.80 -4.10 8.05
N GLN A 34 -7.69 -3.80 7.35
CA GLN A 34 -7.64 -2.71 6.37
C GLN A 34 -7.79 -3.16 4.92
N ALA A 35 -8.01 -4.45 4.68
CA ALA A 35 -8.01 -5.00 3.33
C ALA A 35 -9.40 -5.12 2.67
N GLU A 36 -10.42 -4.41 3.18
CA GLU A 36 -11.78 -4.46 2.63
C GLU A 36 -12.08 -3.34 1.61
N TYR A 37 -12.71 -2.24 2.05
CA TYR A 37 -13.13 -1.15 1.17
C TYR A 37 -11.93 -0.28 0.75
N LEU A 38 -11.90 0.14 -0.52
CA LEU A 38 -10.81 0.95 -1.11
C LEU A 38 -9.43 0.34 -0.90
N HIS A 39 -9.28 -0.95 -1.17
CA HIS A 39 -8.03 -1.69 -1.01
C HIS A 39 -7.67 -2.49 -2.27
N ILE A 40 -6.37 -2.64 -2.53
CA ILE A 40 -5.81 -3.48 -3.60
C ILE A 40 -4.66 -4.31 -3.06
N ASP A 41 -4.72 -5.63 -3.28
CA ASP A 41 -3.58 -6.54 -3.11
C ASP A 41 -2.79 -6.65 -4.43
N ALA A 42 -1.64 -6.00 -4.48
CA ALA A 42 -0.73 -6.00 -5.63
C ALA A 42 0.23 -7.21 -5.62
N SER A 43 -0.31 -8.41 -5.36
CA SER A 43 0.42 -9.64 -5.01
C SER A 43 1.44 -10.15 -6.04
N GLN A 44 1.36 -9.70 -7.29
CA GLN A 44 2.24 -10.12 -8.39
C GLN A 44 2.87 -8.92 -9.11
N CYS A 45 2.93 -7.77 -8.42
CA CYS A 45 3.33 -6.49 -8.99
C CYS A 45 4.52 -5.89 -8.24
N MET A 46 5.53 -6.71 -7.94
CA MET A 46 6.76 -6.24 -7.30
C MET A 46 7.41 -5.13 -8.17
N GLY A 47 7.77 -4.01 -7.55
CA GLY A 47 8.23 -2.81 -8.23
C GLY A 47 7.13 -1.90 -8.78
N SER A 48 5.94 -2.41 -9.08
CA SER A 48 4.90 -1.60 -9.74
C SER A 48 3.89 -0.98 -8.78
N ALA A 49 3.94 -1.27 -7.48
CA ALA A 49 2.95 -0.78 -6.51
C ALA A 49 2.91 0.74 -6.43
N ALA A 50 4.07 1.40 -6.49
CA ALA A 50 4.17 2.87 -6.54
C ALA A 50 3.49 3.46 -7.78
N SER A 51 3.70 2.87 -8.95
CA SER A 51 3.08 3.29 -10.22
C SER A 51 1.57 3.10 -10.21
N ILE A 52 1.07 1.99 -9.65
CA ILE A 52 -0.37 1.76 -9.43
C ILE A 52 -0.94 2.84 -8.51
N GLY A 53 -0.26 3.13 -7.39
CA GLY A 53 -0.67 4.17 -6.45
C GLY A 53 -0.75 5.55 -7.09
N LEU A 54 0.25 5.93 -7.90
CA LEU A 54 0.26 7.19 -8.64
C LEU A 54 -0.90 7.28 -9.64
N GLY A 55 -1.15 6.20 -10.40
CA GLY A 55 -2.29 6.12 -11.32
C GLY A 55 -3.63 6.35 -10.61
N LEU A 56 -3.83 5.73 -9.44
CA LEU A 56 -5.02 5.94 -8.62
C LEU A 56 -5.15 7.38 -8.14
N ALA A 57 -4.06 7.99 -7.67
CA ALA A 57 -4.06 9.36 -7.20
C ALA A 57 -4.39 10.36 -8.32
N MET A 58 -3.90 10.13 -9.54
CA MET A 58 -4.24 10.94 -10.71
C MET A 58 -5.69 10.75 -11.16
N ALA A 59 -6.20 9.51 -11.15
CA ALA A 59 -7.56 9.21 -11.56
C ALA A 59 -8.62 9.68 -10.54
N ARG A 60 -8.26 9.73 -9.26
CA ARG A 60 -9.12 10.12 -8.14
C ARG A 60 -8.44 11.21 -7.29
N PRO A 61 -8.30 12.43 -7.81
CA PRO A 61 -7.65 13.53 -7.09
C PRO A 61 -8.41 13.94 -5.81
N ASP A 62 -9.66 13.49 -5.65
CA ASP A 62 -10.48 13.66 -4.45
C ASP A 62 -10.13 12.67 -3.32
N LYS A 63 -9.29 11.67 -3.58
CA LYS A 63 -8.92 10.62 -2.63
C LYS A 63 -7.42 10.62 -2.37
N ARG A 64 -7.06 10.39 -1.10
CA ARG A 64 -5.68 10.06 -0.73
C ARG A 64 -5.39 8.61 -1.09
N VAL A 65 -4.15 8.32 -1.43
CA VAL A 65 -3.65 6.97 -1.73
C VAL A 65 -2.46 6.69 -0.81
N MET A 66 -2.44 5.50 -0.21
CA MET A 66 -1.35 4.98 0.60
C MET A 66 -0.84 3.68 -0.03
N VAL A 67 0.46 3.63 -0.31
CA VAL A 67 1.12 2.44 -0.86
C VAL A 67 2.00 1.84 0.23
N LEU A 68 1.80 0.56 0.52
CA LEU A 68 2.56 -0.22 1.50
C LEU A 68 3.50 -1.14 0.76
N ASP A 69 4.70 -0.64 0.46
CA ASP A 69 5.72 -1.34 -0.31
C ASP A 69 6.97 -1.60 0.51
N GLY A 70 7.64 -2.71 0.23
CA GLY A 70 8.95 -3.02 0.78
C GLY A 70 10.04 -2.26 0.01
N ASP A 71 11.16 -1.99 0.67
CA ASP A 71 12.32 -1.32 0.08
C ASP A 71 12.85 -2.03 -1.17
N GLY A 72 13.01 -3.35 -1.13
CA GLY A 72 13.50 -4.14 -2.25
C GLY A 72 12.58 -4.08 -3.47
N SER A 73 11.26 -4.11 -3.24
CA SER A 73 10.26 -3.98 -4.31
C SER A 73 10.27 -2.55 -4.87
N LEU A 74 10.17 -1.54 -4.01
CA LEU A 74 10.20 -0.12 -4.41
C LEU A 74 11.43 0.20 -5.29
N LEU A 75 12.61 -0.27 -4.89
CA LEU A 75 13.86 -0.01 -5.61
C LEU A 75 13.91 -0.61 -7.03
N MET A 76 13.07 -1.59 -7.37
CA MET A 76 13.08 -2.19 -8.70
C MET A 76 12.62 -1.23 -9.81
N GLN A 77 11.78 -0.24 -9.47
CA GLN A 77 11.25 0.74 -10.43
C GLN A 77 11.27 2.17 -9.85
N LEU A 78 12.14 2.44 -8.89
CA LEU A 78 12.27 3.79 -8.33
C LEU A 78 12.91 4.72 -9.37
N GLY A 79 12.11 5.62 -9.96
CA GLY A 79 12.58 6.65 -10.89
C GLY A 79 12.52 6.28 -12.38
N SER A 80 11.90 5.15 -12.73
CA SER A 80 11.55 4.78 -14.10
C SER A 80 10.34 5.52 -14.65
#